data_AF-A0A2N9N3N7-F1
#
_entry.id   AF-A0A2N9N3N7-F1
#
_cell.length_a   1.000
_cell.length_b   1.000
_cell.length_c   1.000
_cell.angle_alpha   90.00
_cell.angle_beta   90.00
_cell.angle_gamma   90.00
#
_symmetry.space_group_name_H-M   'P 1'
#
loop_
_entity.id
_entity.type
_entity.pdbx_description
1 polymer ?
#
loop_
_entity_poly.entity_id
_entity_poly.type
_entity_poly.pdbx_seq_one_letter_code
_entity_poly.pdbx_strand_id
1 'polypeptide(L)'
;MIYRWPPIKTVIYTPNASQLKLDGIIFTRERTLRSLSIQAGTFFKSSHAMLYIAHYSFIDSDSHGVHPNNLGRLLFRSSGDFCVKRLKKPLDAGTMLQICRYARAEVG
;
A
#
# COMPACT_ATOMS: atom_id res chain seq x y z
N MET A 1 25.30 -21.83 -31.78
CA MET A 1 25.65 -20.99 -30.62
C MET A 1 24.34 -20.45 -30.04
N ILE A 2 23.82 -21.06 -28.98
CA ILE A 2 22.52 -20.71 -28.39
C ILE A 2 22.77 -19.67 -27.30
N TYR A 3 22.32 -18.44 -27.49
CA TYR A 3 22.35 -17.41 -26.45
C TYR A 3 21.41 -17.81 -25.31
N ARG A 4 21.96 -18.44 -24.26
CA ARG A 4 21.27 -18.56 -22.96
C ARG A 4 21.37 -17.20 -22.27
N TRP A 5 20.29 -16.42 -22.32
CA TRP A 5 20.12 -15.30 -21.40
C TRP A 5 20.18 -15.84 -19.95
N PRO A 6 20.97 -15.23 -19.04
CA PRO A 6 20.95 -15.65 -17.65
C PRO A 6 19.54 -15.41 -17.09
N PRO A 7 18.98 -16.35 -16.29
CA PRO A 7 17.67 -16.14 -15.69
C PRO A 7 17.74 -14.91 -14.78
N ILE A 8 16.98 -13.87 -15.13
CA ILE A 8 16.83 -12.70 -14.28
C ILE A 8 16.07 -13.18 -13.03
N LYS A 9 16.78 -13.33 -11.90
CA LYS A 9 16.15 -13.57 -10.60
C LYS A 9 15.41 -12.31 -10.19
N THR A 10 14.13 -12.20 -10.52
CA THR A 10 13.27 -11.18 -9.94
C THR A 10 12.83 -11.64 -8.56
N VAL A 11 13.40 -11.04 -7.51
CA VAL A 11 12.92 -11.22 -6.15
C VAL A 11 11.67 -10.35 -6.00
N ILE A 12 10.54 -10.98 -5.71
CA ILE A 12 9.27 -10.31 -5.47
C ILE A 12 9.03 -10.29 -3.97
N TYR A 13 8.72 -9.10 -3.44
CA TYR A 13 8.41 -8.91 -2.02
C TYR A 13 6.90 -8.80 -1.86
N THR A 14 6.36 -9.58 -0.92
CA THR A 14 4.96 -9.52 -0.51
C THR A 14 4.86 -8.97 0.92
N PRO A 15 3.91 -8.08 1.20
CA PRO A 15 3.72 -7.55 2.55
C PRO A 15 3.23 -8.64 3.50
N ASN A 16 3.88 -8.76 4.67
CA ASN A 16 3.49 -9.71 5.71
C ASN A 16 2.31 -9.14 6.53
N ALA A 17 1.09 -9.60 6.24
CA ALA A 17 -0.09 -9.05 6.91
C ALA A 17 -0.25 -9.46 8.37
N SER A 18 0.49 -10.46 8.87
CA SER A 18 0.50 -10.80 10.30
C SER A 18 1.05 -9.66 11.17
N GLN A 19 1.73 -8.69 10.55
CA GLN A 19 2.25 -7.49 11.20
C GLN A 19 1.32 -6.27 11.04
N LEU A 20 0.24 -6.39 10.25
CA LEU A 20 -0.70 -5.31 9.98
C LEU A 20 -1.81 -5.29 11.04
N LYS A 21 -2.06 -4.08 11.56
CA LYS A 21 -3.13 -3.79 12.51
C LYS A 21 -4.12 -2.82 11.86
N LEU A 22 -5.36 -2.81 12.35
CA LEU A 22 -6.47 -2.00 11.84
C LEU A 22 -6.14 -0.50 11.70
N ASP A 23 -5.16 0.00 12.45
CA ASP A 23 -4.66 1.39 12.47
C ASP A 23 -3.47 1.63 11.52
N GLY A 24 -3.13 0.66 10.68
CA GLY A 24 -2.02 0.70 9.76
C GLY A 24 -2.34 1.49 8.51
N ILE A 25 -1.61 2.59 8.29
CA ILE A 25 -1.57 3.28 7.00
C ILE A 25 -0.43 2.68 6.19
N ILE A 26 -0.78 2.11 5.04
CA ILE A 26 0.15 1.51 4.11
C ILE A 26 0.62 2.58 3.15
N PHE A 27 1.92 2.77 3.04
CA PHE A 27 2.55 3.63 2.06
C PHE A 27 3.26 2.75 1.03
N THR A 28 2.95 2.98 -0.23
CA THR A 28 3.61 2.29 -1.33
C THR A 28 4.34 3.27 -2.23
N ARG A 29 5.34 2.73 -2.92
CA ARG A 29 6.08 3.42 -3.97
C ARG A 29 5.98 2.60 -5.24
N GLU A 30 5.58 3.26 -6.30
CA GLU A 30 5.73 2.72 -7.65
C GLU A 30 6.87 3.45 -8.37
N ARG A 31 7.38 2.86 -9.46
CA ARG A 31 8.34 3.53 -10.36
C ARG A 31 7.66 3.93 -11.66
N THR A 32 6.44 4.44 -11.56
CA THR A 32 5.69 5.03 -12.68
C THR A 32 6.03 6.53 -12.79
N LEU A 33 5.88 7.12 -13.98
CA LEU A 33 6.18 8.55 -14.21
C LEU A 33 5.39 9.46 -13.25
N ARG A 34 4.13 9.10 -12.95
CA ARG A 34 3.27 9.78 -11.96
C ARG A 34 3.79 9.65 -10.53
N SER A 35 4.36 8.50 -10.18
CA SER A 35 4.94 8.29 -8.85
C SER A 35 6.23 9.10 -8.67
N LEU A 36 7.04 9.24 -9.73
CA LEU A 36 8.24 10.08 -9.72
C LEU A 36 7.89 11.57 -9.57
N SER A 37 6.83 12.05 -10.22
CA SER A 37 6.38 13.45 -10.07
C SER A 37 5.85 13.74 -8.66
N ILE A 38 5.10 12.82 -8.04
CA ILE A 38 4.64 12.97 -6.65
C ILE A 38 5.83 12.97 -5.68
N GLN A 39 6.81 12.07 -5.89
CA GLN A 39 8.01 12.00 -5.05
C GLN A 39 8.86 13.29 -5.16
N ALA A 40 8.98 13.85 -6.36
CA ALA A 40 9.70 15.09 -6.60
C ALA A 40 9.01 16.31 -5.96
N GLY A 41 7.67 16.36 -6.00
CA GLY A 41 6.89 17.45 -5.42
C GLY A 41 6.70 17.39 -3.89
N THR A 42 6.71 16.19 -3.30
CA THR A 42 6.43 16.00 -1.86
C THR A 42 7.69 15.78 -1.01
N PHE A 43 8.88 15.66 -1.63
CA PHE A 43 10.13 15.23 -0.99
C PHE A 43 10.01 13.90 -0.22
N PHE A 44 8.92 13.16 -0.42
CA PHE A 44 8.62 11.91 0.27
C PHE A 44 8.76 10.74 -0.71
N LYS A 45 9.37 9.64 -0.26
CA LYS A 45 9.67 8.49 -1.14
C LYS A 45 8.45 7.66 -1.51
N SER A 46 7.31 7.85 -0.85
CA SER A 46 6.07 7.11 -1.09
C SER A 46 5.10 7.98 -1.89
N SER A 47 4.50 7.42 -2.93
CA SER A 47 3.60 8.15 -3.84
C SER A 47 2.13 7.85 -3.62
N HIS A 48 1.83 6.84 -2.80
CA HIS A 48 0.48 6.37 -2.60
C HIS A 48 0.29 5.93 -1.16
N ALA A 49 -0.90 6.20 -0.63
CA ALA A 49 -1.29 5.88 0.73
C ALA A 49 -2.61 5.09 0.69
N MET A 50 -2.68 4.04 1.49
CA MET A 50 -3.80 3.11 1.54
C MET A 50 -4.16 2.85 3.01
N LEU A 51 -5.44 2.70 3.29
CA LEU A 51 -5.93 2.38 4.63
C LEU A 51 -6.08 0.87 4.77
N TYR A 52 -5.34 0.25 5.68
CA TYR A 52 -5.60 -1.15 6.02
C TYR A 52 -6.90 -1.24 6.82
N ILE A 53 -7.78 -2.16 6.41
CA ILE A 53 -9.07 -2.34 7.08
C ILE A 53 -9.01 -3.64 7.87
N ALA A 54 -9.09 -4.81 7.22
CA ALA A 54 -9.11 -6.11 7.89
C ALA A 54 -8.85 -7.23 6.88
N HIS A 55 -8.44 -8.40 7.36
CA HIS A 55 -8.33 -9.63 6.56
C HIS A 55 -7.59 -9.41 5.22
N TYR A 56 -6.38 -8.88 5.26
CA TYR A 56 -5.59 -8.60 4.05
C TYR A 56 -6.25 -7.60 3.08
N SER A 57 -7.30 -6.89 3.50
CA SER A 57 -8.00 -5.91 2.68
C SER A 57 -7.59 -4.50 3.06
N PHE A 58 -7.46 -3.65 2.05
CA PHE A 58 -7.19 -2.23 2.19
C PHE A 58 -8.13 -1.44 1.28
N ILE A 59 -8.31 -0.16 1.60
CA ILE A 59 -9.01 0.79 0.74
C ILE A 59 -8.01 1.83 0.28
N ASP A 60 -8.00 2.12 -1.01
CA ASP A 60 -7.19 3.15 -1.61
C ASP A 60 -7.99 4.03 -2.56
N SER A 61 -7.44 5.20 -2.89
CA SER A 61 -8.08 6.13 -3.81
C SER A 61 -7.10 6.58 -4.87
N ASP A 62 -7.51 6.48 -6.12
CA ASP A 62 -6.74 6.90 -7.28
C ASP A 62 -7.54 7.87 -8.15
N SER A 63 -7.08 8.14 -9.37
CA SER A 63 -7.80 9.02 -10.31
C SER A 63 -9.14 8.47 -10.79
N HIS A 64 -9.48 7.22 -10.45
CA HIS A 64 -10.68 6.52 -10.88
C HIS A 64 -11.67 6.26 -9.72
N GLY A 65 -11.43 6.82 -8.53
CA GLY A 65 -12.34 6.72 -7.38
C GLY A 65 -11.73 6.05 -6.17
N VAL A 66 -12.58 5.48 -5.32
CA VAL A 66 -12.18 4.81 -4.07
C VAL A 66 -12.49 3.33 -4.17
N HIS A 67 -11.48 2.50 -4.00
CA HIS A 67 -11.55 1.07 -4.32
C HIS A 67 -11.13 0.20 -3.14
N PRO A 68 -11.86 -0.90 -2.86
CA PRO A 68 -11.40 -1.94 -1.97
C PRO A 68 -10.47 -2.89 -2.73
N ASN A 69 -9.30 -3.17 -2.15
CA ASN A 69 -8.30 -4.05 -2.73
C ASN A 69 -7.72 -5.02 -1.69
N ASN A 70 -6.92 -5.97 -2.17
CA ASN A 70 -6.32 -7.02 -1.34
C ASN A 70 -4.79 -6.96 -1.38
N LEU A 71 -4.16 -6.99 -0.21
CA LEU A 71 -2.70 -6.95 -0.02
C LEU A 71 -1.96 -8.08 -0.72
N GLY A 72 -2.58 -9.25 -0.87
CA GLY A 72 -2.00 -10.38 -1.60
C GLY A 72 -1.78 -10.10 -3.09
N ARG A 73 -2.41 -9.05 -3.64
CA ARG A 73 -2.21 -8.60 -5.02
C ARG A 73 -1.08 -7.57 -5.16
N LEU A 74 -0.56 -7.05 -4.03
CA LEU A 74 0.54 -6.09 -4.03
C LEU A 74 1.88 -6.84 -4.08
N LEU A 75 2.55 -6.72 -5.23
CA LEU A 75 3.86 -7.30 -5.49
C LEU A 75 4.88 -6.17 -5.64
N PHE A 76 5.90 -6.16 -4.77
CA PHE A 76 6.92 -5.13 -4.77
C PHE A 76 8.24 -5.66 -5.32
N ARG A 77 8.98 -4.80 -6.03
CA ARG A 77 10.31 -5.13 -6.57
C ARG A 77 11.43 -4.93 -5.54
N SER A 78 11.16 -4.17 -4.48
CA SER A 78 12.09 -3.93 -3.38
C SER A 78 11.35 -3.89 -2.04
N SER A 79 12.01 -4.34 -0.97
CA SER A 79 11.50 -4.21 0.40
C SER A 79 11.28 -2.76 0.85
N GLY A 80 11.94 -1.79 0.20
CA GLY A 80 11.76 -0.36 0.48
C GLY A 80 10.55 0.29 -0.20
N ASP A 81 9.85 -0.43 -1.08
CA ASP A 81 8.70 0.10 -1.82
C ASP A 81 7.38 -0.04 -1.04
N PHE A 82 7.44 -0.65 0.15
CA PHE A 82 6.32 -0.85 1.06
C PHE A 82 6.71 -0.42 2.48
N CYS A 83 5.89 0.42 3.11
CA CYS A 83 6.07 0.80 4.51
C CYS A 83 4.71 0.93 5.19
N VAL A 84 4.63 0.47 6.44
CA VAL A 84 3.43 0.66 7.27
C VAL A 84 3.76 1.70 8.33
N LYS A 85 2.91 2.73 8.41
CA LYS A 85 2.96 3.72 9.48
C LYS A 85 1.72 3.56 10.34
N ARG A 86 1.88 3.89 11.62
CA ARG A 86 0.81 3.88 12.62
C ARG A 86 0.84 5.20 13.37
N LEU A 87 -0.30 5.58 13.93
CA LEU A 87 -0.38 6.73 14.80
C LEU A 87 0.47 6.49 16.05
N LYS A 88 1.14 7.55 16.53
CA LYS A 88 1.96 7.49 17.75
C LYS A 88 1.14 7.11 18.98
N LYS A 89 -0.13 7.51 18.99
CA LYS A 89 -1.13 7.11 19.99
C LYS A 89 -2.18 6.25 19.29
N PRO A 90 -2.43 5.02 19.75
CA PRO A 90 -3.46 4.18 19.17
C PRO A 90 -4.84 4.84 19.37
N LEU A 91 -5.70 4.72 18.36
CA LEU A 91 -7.11 5.11 18.48
C LEU A 91 -7.86 4.05 19.28
N ASP A 92 -8.94 4.45 19.94
CA ASP A 92 -9.87 3.49 20.52
C ASP A 92 -10.59 2.71 19.41
N ALA A 93 -11.10 1.52 19.76
CA ALA A 93 -11.73 0.63 18.80
C ALA A 93 -13.00 1.22 18.16
N GLY A 94 -13.73 2.10 18.87
CA GLY A 94 -14.95 2.74 18.36
C GLY A 94 -14.62 3.75 17.27
N THR A 95 -13.65 4.63 17.51
CA THR A 95 -13.16 5.58 16.51
C THR A 95 -12.61 4.86 15.28
N MET A 96 -11.81 3.80 15.48
CA MET A 96 -11.28 3.04 14.34
C MET A 96 -12.39 2.36 13.53
N LEU A 97 -13.44 1.84 14.18
CA LEU A 97 -14.60 1.30 13.50
C LEU A 97 -15.34 2.36 12.68
N GLN A 98 -15.47 3.58 13.19
CA GLN A 98 -16.07 4.71 12.45
C GLN A 98 -15.25 5.07 11.21
N ILE A 99 -13.92 5.14 11.33
CA ILE A 99 -13.02 5.37 10.19
C ILE A 99 -13.19 4.28 9.14
N CYS A 100 -13.21 3.01 9.55
CA CYS A 100 -13.42 1.89 8.63
C CYS A 100 -14.82 1.87 8.01
N ARG A 101 -15.85 2.40 8.68
CA ARG A 101 -17.21 2.54 8.12
C ARG A 101 -17.24 3.65 7.09
N TYR A 102 -16.66 4.81 7.42
CA TYR A 102 -16.54 5.94 6.51
C TYR A 102 -15.81 5.53 5.22
N ALA A 103 -14.61 4.95 5.35
CA ALA A 103 -13.83 4.55 4.18
C ALA A 103 -14.56 3.56 3.27
N ARG A 104 -15.41 2.67 3.83
CA ARG A 104 -16.26 1.77 3.04
C ARG A 104 -17.45 2.48 2.38
N ALA A 105 -17.99 3.53 3.00
CA ALA A 105 -19.09 4.31 2.44
C ALA A 105 -18.66 5.14 1.23
N GLU A 106 -17.38 5.51 1.17
CA GLU A 106 -16.80 6.25 0.03
C GLU A 106 -16.48 5.34 -1.17
N VAL A 107 -16.60 4.01 -1.05
CA VAL A 107 -16.33 3.08 -2.17
C VAL A 107 -17.36 3.27 -3.28
N GLY A 108 -16.87 3.57 -4.48
CA GLY A 108 -17.65 3.87 -5.69
C GLY A 108 -16.89 4.81 -6.62
#